data_AF-A0A9J6G7I3-F1
#
_entry.id   AF-A0A9J6G7I3-F1
#
_cell.length_a   1.000
_cell.length_b   1.000
_cell.length_c   1.000
_cell.angle_alpha   90.00
_cell.angle_beta   90.00
_cell.angle_gamma   90.00
#
_symmetry.space_group_name_H-M   'P 1'
#
loop_
_entity.id
_entity.type
_entity.pdbx_description
1 polymer ?
#
loop_
_entity_poly.entity_id
_entity_poly.type
_entity_poly.pdbx_seq_one_letter_code
_entity_poly.pdbx_strand_id
1 'polypeptide(L)'
;MIMDLPTNQQQAALHFFRASRRKSTRGMDFTQDWVLECILMDIKSPKLYRHMRKNKILILPCKNTLRNYLASYRTGFGFCTKVLSELKELTKNMDPFKLHGGLLVDEIKFAEHLSSNSISTNRRICQSQEIYAKSQKHEPCDHGMIIMFSPFAGKWSQILAVFGTHGNFEGQLLAKILIQAVILAEDTGLLC
;
A
#
# COMPACT_ATOMS: atom_id res chain seq x y z
N MET A 1 6.79 22.63 -28.05
CA MET A 1 5.65 21.78 -28.44
C MET A 1 5.45 20.57 -27.52
N ILE A 2 6.43 19.66 -27.33
CA ILE A 2 6.26 18.58 -26.33
C ILE A 2 6.50 19.10 -24.89
N MET A 3 7.47 20.00 -24.70
CA MET A 3 7.82 20.54 -23.38
C MET A 3 6.71 21.38 -22.72
N ASP A 4 5.71 21.79 -23.50
CA ASP A 4 4.58 22.59 -23.04
C ASP A 4 3.43 21.72 -22.49
N LEU A 5 3.52 20.40 -22.66
CA LEU A 5 2.50 19.46 -22.19
C LEU A 5 2.70 19.11 -20.70
N PRO A 6 1.67 18.66 -19.99
CA PRO A 6 1.82 18.07 -18.66
C PRO A 6 2.80 16.88 -18.66
N THR A 7 3.56 16.72 -17.57
CA THR A 7 4.63 15.71 -17.44
C THR A 7 4.19 14.30 -17.86
N ASN A 8 3.00 13.88 -17.46
CA ASN A 8 2.46 12.55 -17.83
C ASN A 8 2.25 12.39 -19.34
N GLN A 9 1.80 13.46 -20.02
CA GLN A 9 1.62 13.45 -21.48
C GLN A 9 2.97 13.46 -22.19
N GLN A 10 3.95 14.20 -21.65
CA GLN A 10 5.32 14.18 -22.17
C GLN A 10 5.93 12.77 -22.09
N GLN A 11 5.81 12.10 -20.93
CA GLN A 11 6.30 10.73 -20.75
C GLN A 11 5.62 9.77 -21.72
N ALA A 12 4.29 9.85 -21.87
CA ALA A 12 3.55 9.03 -22.81
C ALA A 12 4.08 9.21 -24.25
N ALA A 13 4.20 10.47 -24.71
CA ALA A 13 4.74 10.80 -26.04
C ALA A 13 6.16 10.28 -26.23
N LEU A 14 7.04 10.48 -25.24
CA LEU A 14 8.41 9.99 -25.26
C LEU A 14 8.47 8.46 -25.39
N HIS A 15 7.60 7.74 -24.68
CA HIS A 15 7.51 6.29 -24.79
C HIS A 15 7.03 5.83 -26.17
N PHE A 16 6.13 6.56 -26.84
CA PHE A 16 5.78 6.30 -28.24
C PHE A 16 6.97 6.47 -29.18
N PHE A 17 7.70 7.58 -29.09
CA PHE A 17 8.87 7.81 -29.94
C PHE A 17 9.97 6.78 -29.68
N ARG A 18 10.15 6.35 -28.43
CA ARG A 18 11.08 5.26 -28.10
C ARG A 18 10.62 3.91 -28.65
N ALA A 19 9.32 3.63 -28.60
CA ALA A 19 8.73 2.41 -29.14
C ALA A 19 8.88 2.33 -30.66
N SER A 20 8.60 3.43 -31.37
CA SER A 20 8.63 3.48 -32.83
C SER A 20 10.04 3.28 -33.41
N ARG A 21 11.07 3.73 -32.69
CA ARG A 21 12.47 3.55 -33.07
C ARG A 21 13.01 2.13 -32.85
N ARG A 22 12.28 1.27 -32.14
CA ARG A 22 12.71 -0.08 -31.78
C ARG A 22 11.97 -1.14 -32.59
N LYS A 23 12.65 -2.26 -32.84
CA LYS A 23 12.03 -3.46 -33.45
C LYS A 23 11.00 -4.14 -32.53
N SER A 24 11.13 -3.92 -31.21
CA SER A 24 10.26 -4.53 -30.20
C SER A 24 10.06 -3.61 -28.99
N THR A 25 8.90 -3.73 -28.36
CA THR A 25 8.57 -3.05 -27.09
C THR A 25 8.98 -3.85 -25.86
N ARG A 26 9.55 -5.05 -26.03
CA ARG A 26 10.13 -5.84 -24.93
C ARG A 26 11.40 -5.17 -24.41
N GLY A 27 11.61 -5.20 -23.08
CA GLY A 27 12.79 -4.60 -22.45
C GLY A 27 12.83 -3.07 -22.60
N MET A 28 11.67 -2.41 -22.64
CA MET A 28 11.61 -0.96 -22.54
C MET A 28 11.63 -0.56 -21.07
N ASP A 29 12.49 0.41 -20.77
CA ASP A 29 12.59 0.96 -19.43
C ASP A 29 11.58 2.10 -19.25
N PHE A 30 11.02 2.15 -18.05
CA PHE A 30 10.03 3.13 -17.64
C PHE A 30 10.55 3.84 -16.38
N THR A 31 10.27 5.13 -16.27
CA THR A 31 10.57 5.90 -15.06
C THR A 31 9.66 5.46 -13.91
N GLN A 32 10.12 5.61 -12.66
CA GLN A 32 9.33 5.21 -11.49
C GLN A 32 8.00 5.96 -11.43
N ASP A 33 8.00 7.26 -11.72
CA ASP A 33 6.79 8.10 -11.74
C ASP A 33 5.77 7.61 -12.77
N TRP A 34 6.22 7.26 -13.98
CA TRP A 34 5.35 6.72 -15.01
C TRP A 34 4.78 5.34 -14.64
N VAL A 35 5.60 4.50 -14.01
CA VAL A 35 5.14 3.20 -13.53
C VAL A 35 4.09 3.37 -12.42
N LEU A 36 4.28 4.34 -11.51
CA LEU A 36 3.30 4.65 -10.47
C LEU A 36 1.96 5.09 -11.09
N GLU A 37 1.98 5.98 -12.09
CA GLU A 37 0.77 6.36 -12.83
C GLU A 37 0.11 5.14 -13.51
N CYS A 38 0.90 4.25 -14.10
CA CYS A 38 0.41 3.01 -14.69
C CYS A 38 -0.23 2.07 -13.65
N ILE A 39 0.33 2.00 -12.43
CA ILE A 39 -0.25 1.25 -11.31
C ILE A 39 -1.59 1.87 -10.92
N LEU A 40 -1.67 3.19 -10.75
CA LEU A 40 -2.91 3.91 -10.43
C LEU A 40 -3.98 3.69 -11.49
N MET A 41 -3.58 3.66 -12.77
CA MET A 41 -4.48 3.38 -13.88
C MET A 41 -5.01 1.93 -13.86
N ASP A 42 -4.16 0.94 -13.60
CA ASP A 42 -4.59 -0.47 -13.46
C ASP A 42 -5.49 -0.67 -12.22
N ILE A 43 -5.27 0.06 -11.12
CA ILE A 43 -6.13 0.06 -9.93
C ILE A 43 -7.52 0.64 -10.26
N LYS A 44 -7.57 1.80 -10.92
CA LYS A 44 -8.83 2.46 -11.29
C LYS A 44 -9.65 1.65 -12.29
N SER A 45 -9.01 1.07 -13.31
CA SER A 45 -9.69 0.22 -14.30
C SER A 45 -8.75 -0.80 -14.95
N PRO A 46 -8.68 -2.03 -14.41
CA PRO A 46 -7.83 -3.08 -14.96
C PRO A 46 -8.21 -3.50 -16.38
N LYS A 47 -9.52 -3.38 -16.71
CA LYS A 47 -10.05 -3.69 -18.05
C LYS A 47 -9.59 -2.66 -19.06
N LEU A 48 -9.69 -1.37 -18.73
CA LEU A 48 -9.25 -0.29 -19.60
C LEU A 48 -7.74 -0.32 -19.82
N TYR A 49 -6.96 -0.49 -18.74
CA TYR A 49 -5.50 -0.64 -18.83
C TYR A 49 -5.10 -1.76 -19.79
N ARG A 50 -5.76 -2.93 -19.68
CA ARG A 50 -5.52 -4.07 -20.58
C ARG A 50 -5.93 -3.77 -22.01
N HIS A 51 -7.06 -3.10 -22.22
CA HIS A 51 -7.55 -2.71 -23.54
C HIS A 51 -6.55 -1.76 -24.23
N MET A 52 -6.17 -0.66 -23.55
CA MET A 52 -5.21 0.32 -24.05
C MET A 52 -3.88 -0.33 -24.43
N ARG A 53 -3.38 -1.23 -23.59
CA ARG A 53 -2.13 -1.96 -23.85
C ARG A 53 -2.25 -2.96 -25.00
N LYS A 54 -3.30 -3.78 -25.04
CA LYS A 54 -3.47 -4.84 -26.05
C LYS A 54 -3.66 -4.24 -27.44
N ASN A 55 -4.41 -3.15 -27.53
CA ASN A 55 -4.67 -2.43 -28.78
C ASN A 55 -3.56 -1.43 -29.12
N LYS A 56 -2.46 -1.39 -28.35
CA LYS A 56 -1.31 -0.49 -28.56
C LYS A 56 -1.71 0.99 -28.62
N ILE A 57 -2.79 1.36 -27.94
CA ILE A 57 -3.26 2.74 -27.82
C ILE A 57 -2.27 3.56 -27.01
N LEU A 58 -1.63 2.96 -26.00
CA LEU A 58 -0.55 3.56 -25.20
C LEU A 58 0.58 2.54 -25.01
N ILE A 59 1.82 3.03 -24.86
CA ILE A 59 2.97 2.19 -24.51
C ILE A 59 3.01 1.99 -22.99
N LEU A 60 2.43 0.87 -22.56
CA LEU A 60 2.23 0.56 -21.13
C LEU A 60 3.01 -0.69 -20.67
N PRO A 61 3.58 -0.68 -19.45
CA PRO A 61 4.19 -1.85 -18.82
C PRO A 61 3.23 -3.05 -18.78
N CYS A 62 3.77 -4.27 -18.85
CA CYS A 62 2.96 -5.46 -18.68
C CYS A 62 2.58 -5.68 -17.21
N LYS A 63 1.55 -6.49 -16.95
CA LYS A 63 1.12 -6.78 -15.56
C LYS A 63 2.24 -7.38 -14.71
N ASN A 64 3.13 -8.19 -15.30
CA ASN A 64 4.28 -8.73 -14.57
C ASN A 64 5.26 -7.62 -14.18
N THR A 65 5.52 -6.65 -15.06
CA THR A 65 6.32 -5.48 -14.72
C THR A 65 5.69 -4.73 -13.56
N LEU A 66 4.40 -4.38 -13.63
CA LEU A 66 3.72 -3.69 -12.53
C LEU A 66 3.79 -4.46 -11.21
N ARG A 67 3.59 -5.79 -11.25
CA ARG A 67 3.73 -6.65 -10.06
C ARG A 67 5.14 -6.66 -9.49
N ASN A 68 6.17 -6.67 -10.34
CA ASN A 68 7.56 -6.64 -9.89
C ASN A 68 7.87 -5.31 -9.19
N TYR A 69 7.36 -4.19 -9.71
CA TYR A 69 7.45 -2.90 -9.03
C TYR A 69 6.67 -2.90 -7.72
N LEU A 70 5.46 -3.46 -7.66
CA LEU A 70 4.70 -3.56 -6.42
C LEU A 70 5.34 -4.51 -5.40
N ALA A 71 6.13 -5.48 -5.84
CA ALA A 71 6.78 -6.44 -4.95
C ALA A 71 7.76 -5.77 -3.97
N SER A 72 8.40 -4.66 -4.35
CA SER A 72 9.27 -3.88 -3.46
C SER A 72 8.51 -3.14 -2.35
N TYR A 73 7.22 -2.87 -2.56
CA TYR A 73 6.35 -2.13 -1.64
C TYR A 73 5.51 -3.02 -0.74
N ARG A 74 5.66 -4.34 -0.80
CA ARG A 74 4.86 -5.27 0.01
C ARG A 74 5.07 -5.02 1.51
N THR A 75 3.99 -4.60 2.16
CA THR A 75 3.88 -4.50 3.63
C THR A 75 3.22 -5.78 4.16
N GLY A 76 3.76 -6.30 5.26
CA GLY A 76 3.18 -7.45 5.94
C GLY A 76 2.07 -7.07 6.93
N PHE A 77 1.60 -8.05 7.69
CA PHE A 77 0.75 -7.79 8.85
C PHE A 77 1.53 -7.10 9.99
N GLY A 78 0.83 -6.35 10.82
CA GLY A 78 1.36 -5.50 11.88
C GLY A 78 1.38 -4.02 11.51
N PHE A 79 2.10 -3.25 12.32
CA PHE A 79 2.35 -1.83 12.07
C PHE A 79 3.31 -1.65 10.89
N CYS A 80 2.96 -0.77 9.95
CA CYS A 80 3.79 -0.50 8.80
C CYS A 80 4.90 0.51 9.15
N THR A 81 6.08 0.01 9.50
CA THR A 81 7.23 0.86 9.90
C THR A 81 7.63 1.88 8.83
N LYS A 82 7.55 1.51 7.54
CA LYS A 82 7.83 2.43 6.42
C LYS A 82 6.85 3.60 6.39
N VAL A 83 5.55 3.32 6.49
CA VAL A 83 4.52 4.34 6.53
C VAL A 83 4.69 5.24 7.75
N LEU A 84 4.96 4.65 8.93
CA LEU A 84 5.22 5.44 10.15
C LEU A 84 6.44 6.35 10.00
N SER A 85 7.53 5.85 9.40
CA SER A 85 8.72 6.69 9.15
C SER A 85 8.46 7.82 8.16
N GLU A 86 7.69 7.56 7.09
CA GLU A 86 7.31 8.58 6.11
C GLU A 86 6.35 9.60 6.73
N LEU A 87 5.39 9.15 7.53
CA LEU A 87 4.50 10.03 8.29
C LEU A 87 5.28 10.96 9.21
N LYS A 88 6.27 10.43 9.95
CA LYS A 88 7.11 11.24 10.86
C LYS A 88 7.85 12.36 10.15
N GLU A 89 8.23 12.18 8.88
CA GLU A 89 8.83 13.25 8.08
C GLU A 89 7.78 14.25 7.56
N LEU A 90 6.59 13.76 7.19
CA LEU A 90 5.51 14.60 6.70
C LEU A 90 4.94 15.51 7.79
N THR A 91 4.73 14.99 9.00
CA THR A 91 4.14 15.72 10.13
C THR A 91 4.97 16.92 10.58
N LYS A 92 6.31 16.88 10.43
CA LYS A 92 7.21 18.00 10.77
C LYS A 92 6.85 19.31 10.07
N ASN A 93 6.29 19.23 8.86
CA ASN A 93 5.93 20.38 8.04
C ASN A 93 4.42 20.65 8.03
N MET A 94 3.63 19.88 8.77
CA MET A 94 2.19 20.08 8.85
C MET A 94 1.80 21.07 9.94
N ASP A 95 0.69 21.77 9.70
CA ASP A 95 0.04 22.62 10.69
C ASP A 95 -0.42 21.76 11.89
N PRO A 96 -0.08 22.12 13.14
CA PRO A 96 -0.49 21.39 14.35
C PRO A 96 -1.98 21.09 14.40
N PHE A 97 -2.84 21.96 13.89
CA PHE A 97 -4.28 21.73 13.90
C PHE A 97 -4.71 20.52 13.03
N LYS A 98 -3.97 20.24 11.95
CA LYS A 98 -4.21 19.10 11.04
C LYS A 98 -3.65 17.77 11.56
N LEU A 99 -2.82 17.82 12.61
CA LEU A 99 -2.25 16.65 13.26
C LEU A 99 -3.19 16.02 14.29
N HIS A 100 -4.23 16.75 14.71
CA HIS A 100 -5.25 16.22 15.62
C HIS A 100 -6.26 15.38 14.85
N GLY A 101 -6.52 14.18 15.34
CA GLY A 101 -7.44 13.22 14.74
C GLY A 101 -7.83 12.11 15.69
N GLY A 102 -8.45 11.08 15.13
CA GLY A 102 -8.80 9.87 15.86
C GLY A 102 -8.25 8.62 15.17
N LEU A 103 -8.00 7.60 15.98
CA LEU A 103 -7.77 6.24 15.49
C LEU A 103 -9.12 5.57 15.22
N LEU A 104 -9.32 5.15 13.98
CA LEU A 104 -10.43 4.34 13.53
C LEU A 104 -9.97 2.88 13.48
N VAL A 105 -10.72 2.03 14.16
CA VAL A 105 -10.41 0.60 14.29
C VAL A 105 -11.65 -0.18 13.93
N ASP A 106 -11.50 -1.08 12.95
CA ASP A 106 -12.60 -1.91 12.48
C ASP A 106 -12.11 -3.33 12.16
N GLU A 107 -13.01 -4.29 12.32
CA GLU A 107 -12.78 -5.71 12.07
C GLU A 107 -13.59 -6.18 10.86
N ILE A 108 -12.90 -6.80 9.92
CA ILE A 108 -13.46 -7.29 8.66
C ILE A 108 -13.40 -8.81 8.66
N LYS A 109 -14.55 -9.46 8.50
CA LYS A 109 -14.62 -10.90 8.29
C LYS A 109 -14.31 -11.25 6.83
N PHE A 110 -13.36 -12.14 6.61
CA PHE A 110 -13.02 -12.71 5.32
C PHE A 110 -13.81 -14.00 5.05
N ALA A 111 -13.96 -14.37 3.78
CA ALA A 111 -14.37 -15.72 3.44
C ALA A 111 -13.20 -16.69 3.75
N GLU A 112 -13.48 -17.81 4.42
CA GLU A 112 -12.53 -18.82 4.93
C GLU A 112 -11.66 -19.52 3.86
N HIS A 113 -11.67 -19.04 2.61
CA HIS A 113 -10.92 -19.56 1.48
C HIS A 113 -9.73 -18.69 1.05
N LEU A 114 -9.32 -17.71 1.86
CA LEU A 114 -8.05 -17.01 1.65
C LEU A 114 -6.89 -17.93 2.04
N SER A 115 -6.55 -18.87 1.15
CA SER A 115 -5.27 -19.57 1.23
C SER A 115 -4.16 -18.54 1.06
N SER A 116 -3.26 -18.48 2.04
CA SER A 116 -1.99 -17.75 1.94
C SER A 116 -1.15 -18.37 0.82
N ASN A 117 -1.43 -18.00 -0.42
CA ASN A 117 -0.58 -18.35 -1.56
C ASN A 117 0.75 -17.61 -1.40
N SER A 118 1.71 -18.33 -0.80
CA SER A 118 3.16 -18.30 -1.04
C SER A 118 3.66 -17.18 -1.96
N ILE A 119 3.71 -15.95 -1.43
CA ILE A 119 4.66 -14.97 -1.91
C ILE A 119 5.50 -14.53 -0.72
N SER A 120 6.66 -15.17 -0.65
CA SER A 120 7.71 -15.12 0.37
C SER A 120 7.36 -15.79 1.70
N THR A 121 7.74 -17.06 1.76
CA THR A 121 7.99 -17.91 2.93
C THR A 121 9.05 -17.32 3.88
N ASN A 122 9.07 -16.01 4.17
CA ASN A 122 9.94 -15.39 5.17
C ASN A 122 9.54 -13.94 5.52
N ARG A 123 8.25 -13.71 5.79
CA ARG A 123 7.85 -12.60 6.67
C ARG A 123 6.48 -12.84 7.30
N ARG A 124 6.40 -13.98 8.00
CA ARG A 124 5.63 -14.05 9.24
C ARG A 124 6.21 -13.02 10.20
N ILE A 125 5.38 -12.55 11.12
CA ILE A 125 5.66 -11.65 12.24
C ILE A 125 5.17 -10.22 11.98
N CYS A 126 3.96 -9.95 12.49
CA CYS A 126 3.69 -8.76 13.28
C CYS A 126 4.89 -8.52 14.20
N GLN A 127 5.85 -7.67 13.82
CA GLN A 127 6.95 -7.30 14.72
C GLN A 127 6.43 -6.26 15.71
N SER A 128 5.68 -6.75 16.70
CA SER A 128 5.84 -6.37 18.09
C SER A 128 6.21 -7.67 18.79
N GLN A 129 7.50 -7.83 19.11
CA GLN A 129 8.16 -9.11 19.35
C GLN A 129 7.75 -9.87 20.62
N GLU A 130 6.68 -9.49 21.32
CA GLU A 130 6.39 -10.07 22.64
C GLU A 130 4.98 -10.66 22.82
N ILE A 131 4.03 -10.47 21.88
CA ILE A 131 2.63 -10.81 22.19
C ILE A 131 2.13 -12.10 21.50
N TYR A 132 2.71 -12.57 20.38
CA TYR A 132 2.24 -13.80 19.69
C TYR A 132 3.36 -14.76 19.33
N ALA A 133 3.90 -15.45 20.34
CA ALA A 133 4.82 -16.58 20.14
C ALA A 133 4.14 -17.96 20.22
N LYS A 134 2.83 -18.06 20.41
CA LYS A 134 2.14 -19.34 20.62
C LYS A 134 0.80 -19.38 19.86
N SER A 135 0.60 -20.42 19.03
CA SER A 135 -0.60 -20.74 18.22
C SER A 135 -0.86 -19.81 17.03
N GLN A 136 -1.10 -20.22 15.78
CA GLN A 136 -1.20 -21.51 15.10
C GLN A 136 -0.52 -21.35 13.73
N LYS A 137 0.36 -22.30 13.34
CA LYS A 137 1.22 -22.15 12.15
C LYS A 137 0.55 -22.57 10.82
N HIS A 138 -0.75 -22.85 10.75
CA HIS A 138 -1.39 -23.32 9.51
C HIS A 138 -2.89 -23.01 9.33
N GLU A 139 -3.50 -22.23 10.23
CA GLU A 139 -4.91 -21.90 10.09
C GLU A 139 -5.10 -20.70 9.14
N PRO A 140 -6.05 -20.77 8.18
CA PRO A 140 -6.39 -19.62 7.36
C PRO A 140 -6.94 -18.50 8.26
N CYS A 141 -6.65 -17.26 7.90
CA CYS A 141 -7.18 -16.08 8.59
C CYS A 141 -8.60 -15.81 8.08
N ASP A 142 -9.55 -15.68 8.99
CA ASP A 142 -10.97 -15.40 8.71
C ASP A 142 -11.40 -14.02 9.22
N HIS A 143 -10.60 -13.34 10.04
CA HIS A 143 -10.84 -11.97 10.50
C HIS A 143 -9.60 -11.10 10.32
N GLY A 144 -9.80 -9.86 9.86
CA GLY A 144 -8.74 -8.86 9.71
C GLY A 144 -9.10 -7.58 10.43
N MET A 145 -8.18 -7.06 11.23
CA MET A 145 -8.34 -5.77 11.90
C MET A 145 -7.51 -4.70 11.20
N ILE A 146 -8.13 -3.55 10.93
CA ILE A 146 -7.47 -2.40 10.32
C ILE A 146 -7.46 -1.26 11.34
N ILE A 147 -6.29 -0.65 11.54
CA ILE A 147 -6.12 0.56 12.34
C ILE A 147 -5.72 1.69 11.41
N MET A 148 -6.53 2.73 11.36
CA MET A 148 -6.39 3.88 10.48
C MET A 148 -6.42 5.17 11.29
N PHE A 149 -5.58 6.13 10.95
CA PHE A 149 -5.69 7.50 11.48
C PHE A 149 -6.52 8.36 10.53
N SER A 150 -7.44 9.14 11.10
CA SER A 150 -8.18 10.18 10.40
C SER A 150 -8.09 11.52 11.16
N PRO A 151 -7.54 12.58 10.55
CA PRO A 151 -7.50 13.91 11.15
C PRO A 151 -8.93 14.47 11.29
N PHE A 152 -9.15 15.31 12.30
CA PHE A 152 -10.36 16.10 12.43
C PHE A 152 -10.38 17.24 11.40
N ALA A 153 -9.22 17.84 11.15
CA ALA A 153 -9.03 18.93 10.21
C ALA A 153 -8.20 18.45 9.01
N GLY A 154 -8.87 17.97 7.96
CA GLY A 154 -8.21 17.51 6.75
C GLY A 154 -9.08 16.53 5.96
N LYS A 155 -8.68 16.24 4.73
CA LYS A 155 -9.31 15.21 3.89
C LYS A 155 -8.28 14.16 3.48
N TRP A 156 -7.71 13.50 4.48
CA TRP A 156 -6.79 12.38 4.29
C TRP A 156 -7.04 11.33 5.36
N SER A 157 -6.69 10.08 5.10
CA SER A 157 -6.70 9.01 6.10
C SER A 157 -5.57 8.06 5.77
N GLN A 158 -4.92 7.50 6.78
CA GLN A 158 -3.76 6.62 6.59
C GLN A 158 -3.90 5.37 7.43
N ILE A 159 -3.79 4.21 6.78
CA ILE A 159 -3.71 2.92 7.47
C ILE A 159 -2.35 2.84 8.16
N LEU A 160 -2.36 2.64 9.48
CA LEU A 160 -1.16 2.50 10.32
C LEU A 160 -0.79 1.02 10.49
N ALA A 161 -1.81 0.16 10.62
CA ALA A 161 -1.60 -1.27 10.83
C ALA A 161 -2.72 -2.12 10.24
N VAL A 162 -2.37 -3.35 9.88
CA VAL A 162 -3.30 -4.39 9.46
C VAL A 162 -2.92 -5.68 10.18
N PHE A 163 -3.86 -6.29 10.89
CA PHE A 163 -3.67 -7.57 11.58
C PHE A 163 -4.62 -8.61 11.00
N GLY A 164 -4.23 -9.89 11.08
CA GLY A 164 -5.07 -11.01 10.69
C GLY A 164 -5.08 -12.07 11.77
N THR A 165 -6.26 -12.58 12.11
CA THR A 165 -6.49 -13.64 13.10
C THR A 165 -7.38 -14.72 12.53
N HIS A 166 -7.33 -15.88 13.18
CA HIS A 166 -8.35 -16.91 13.04
C HIS A 166 -9.27 -16.81 14.27
N GLY A 167 -10.54 -16.48 14.05
CA GLY A 167 -11.48 -16.04 15.08
C GLY A 167 -11.27 -14.59 15.54
N ASN A 168 -12.11 -14.17 16.48
CA ASN A 168 -12.13 -12.82 17.03
C ASN A 168 -10.84 -12.51 17.80
N PHE A 169 -10.47 -11.23 17.84
CA PHE A 169 -9.37 -10.73 18.67
C PHE A 169 -9.67 -10.89 20.17
N GLU A 170 -8.73 -11.45 20.92
CA GLU A 170 -8.82 -11.50 22.39
C GLU A 170 -8.82 -10.08 22.97
N GLY A 171 -9.71 -9.78 23.92
CA GLY A 171 -9.86 -8.42 24.46
C GLY A 171 -8.58 -7.86 25.10
N GLN A 172 -7.79 -8.70 25.78
CA GLN A 172 -6.50 -8.29 26.35
C GLN A 172 -5.47 -7.93 25.28
N LEU A 173 -5.48 -8.66 24.16
CA LEU A 173 -4.64 -8.33 23.02
C LEU A 173 -5.06 -7.02 22.39
N LEU A 174 -6.35 -6.89 22.09
CA LEU A 174 -6.89 -5.72 21.42
C LEU A 174 -6.48 -4.46 22.19
N ALA A 175 -6.63 -4.45 23.52
CA ALA A 175 -6.17 -3.35 24.37
C ALA A 175 -4.68 -3.04 24.19
N LYS A 176 -3.80 -4.06 24.16
CA LYS A 176 -2.35 -3.87 23.94
C LYS A 176 -2.04 -3.29 22.57
N ILE A 177 -2.71 -3.77 21.52
CA ILE A 177 -2.52 -3.27 20.15
C ILE A 177 -2.98 -1.81 20.06
N LEU A 178 -4.11 -1.46 20.66
CA LEU A 178 -4.63 -0.09 20.65
C LEU A 178 -3.69 0.87 21.37
N ILE A 179 -3.20 0.51 22.55
CA ILE A 179 -2.20 1.32 23.28
C ILE A 179 -0.94 1.49 22.43
N GLN A 180 -0.46 0.41 21.81
CA GLN A 180 0.70 0.49 20.92
C GLN A 180 0.44 1.38 19.70
N ALA A 181 -0.78 1.37 19.15
CA ALA A 181 -1.15 2.23 18.04
C ALA A 181 -1.12 3.71 18.41
N VAL A 182 -1.61 4.07 19.61
CA VAL A 182 -1.54 5.44 20.12
C VAL A 182 -0.08 5.88 20.28
N ILE A 183 0.75 5.08 20.95
CA ILE A 183 2.16 5.40 21.16
C ILE A 183 2.89 5.61 19.83
N LEU A 184 2.66 4.74 18.85
CA LEU A 184 3.30 4.85 17.54
C LEU A 184 2.77 6.04 16.74
N ALA A 185 1.49 6.37 16.83
CA ALA A 185 0.93 7.55 16.18
C ALA A 185 1.52 8.83 16.80
N GLU A 186 1.59 8.92 18.12
CA GLU A 186 2.21 10.06 18.83
C GLU A 186 3.70 10.21 18.51
N ASP A 187 4.47 9.13 18.41
CA ASP A 187 5.89 9.21 18.00
C ASP A 187 6.07 9.73 16.57
N THR A 188 5.06 9.53 15.70
CA THR A 188 5.05 10.15 14.36
C THR A 188 4.58 11.60 14.36
N GLY A 189 4.15 12.16 15.50
CA GLY A 189 3.63 13.52 15.62
C GLY A 189 2.13 13.66 15.36
N LEU A 190 1.40 12.54 15.22
CA LEU A 190 -0.06 12.54 15.15
C LEU A 190 -0.64 12.59 16.57
N LEU A 191 -1.68 13.40 16.77
CA LEU A 191 -2.31 13.61 18.07
C LEU A 191 -3.68 12.92 18.05
N CYS A 192 -3.85 11.90 18.90
CA CYS A 192 -4.98 10.96 18.91
C CYS A 192 -5.78 11.04 20.21
#